data_AF-A0A9D9EK13-F1
#
_entry.id   AF-A0A9D9EK13-F1
#
_cell.length_a   1.000
_cell.length_b   1.000
_cell.length_c   1.000
_cell.angle_alpha   90.00
_cell.angle_beta   90.00
_cell.angle_gamma   90.00
#
_symmetry.space_group_name_H-M   'P 1'
#
loop_
_entity.id
_entity.type
_entity.pdbx_description
1 polymer ?
#
loop_
_entity_poly.entity_id
_entity_poly.type
_entity_poly.pdbx_seq_one_letter_code
_entity_poly.pdbx_strand_id
1 'polypeptide(L)'
;MFKFKVRQAVVVCTFLLAAAAGCSRNVQTDVFDTVYYEPEYAEGFEIAGMRDSLSRVLRTVHSWQGDDGAATEIFIARGGERPPEGFTGQVMEGSAERVVAMSSSHIAMIDLVGETARVKAVSGLEFISNSHIREHSGEIADIGSEAGADFEKLAAVRPDVVLLYGITSSSPMEGRLRELGIPFVYIGEYLEKIPLGRAEWMVAIAEILGCREKGEAEFGKIRERYDSLAGFMRQYLAGTEGGVRTRPTVMLNAPYGDIWYMPPAESAMARLIKDAGAEYIYRENHTDKSLPIDFEKAFLLVSEADFWLNPGQFATIRELTGRYPGFAGTGCVLEKKVYNCNRRVNSGGGNDFWESGPARPDLVLGDLMKIFHPELACGKEAALENGQERTGDGPGSPDGDDGLYYYMKLE
;
A
#
# COMPACT_ATOMS: atom_id res chain seq x y z
N MET A 1 -39.99 -42.62 -60.89
CA MET A 1 -39.51 -43.17 -59.59
C MET A 1 -38.00 -43.08 -59.56
N PHE A 2 -37.49 -42.33 -58.60
CA PHE A 2 -36.08 -42.08 -58.30
C PHE A 2 -35.31 -43.34 -57.93
N LYS A 3 -34.03 -43.40 -58.32
CA LYS A 3 -32.92 -44.05 -57.59
C LYS A 3 -31.59 -43.81 -58.33
N PHE A 4 -30.67 -43.04 -57.76
CA PHE A 4 -29.41 -43.55 -57.17
C PHE A 4 -28.48 -42.41 -56.75
N LYS A 5 -27.82 -42.62 -55.60
CA LYS A 5 -26.83 -41.78 -54.93
C LYS A 5 -25.50 -41.75 -55.70
N VAL A 6 -24.85 -40.59 -55.76
CA VAL A 6 -23.38 -40.48 -55.84
C VAL A 6 -22.93 -39.37 -54.87
N ARG A 7 -21.99 -39.70 -53.99
CA ARG A 7 -21.35 -38.82 -53.01
C ARG A 7 -20.43 -37.82 -53.74
N GLN A 8 -20.61 -36.53 -53.51
CA GLN A 8 -19.64 -35.50 -53.92
C GLN A 8 -18.64 -35.26 -52.79
N ALA A 9 -17.35 -35.35 -53.14
CA ALA A 9 -16.24 -34.88 -52.32
C ALA A 9 -16.07 -33.38 -52.57
N VAL A 10 -16.14 -32.56 -51.52
CA VAL A 10 -15.82 -31.13 -51.57
C VAL A 10 -14.37 -30.97 -51.13
N VAL A 11 -13.53 -30.55 -52.07
CA VAL A 11 -12.18 -30.04 -51.80
C VAL A 11 -12.32 -28.61 -51.31
N VAL A 12 -12.01 -28.37 -50.03
CA VAL A 12 -11.93 -27.01 -49.47
C VAL A 12 -10.49 -26.54 -49.62
N CYS A 13 -10.27 -25.61 -50.56
CA CYS A 13 -9.04 -24.83 -50.66
C CYS A 13 -8.97 -23.84 -49.49
N THR A 14 -8.05 -24.08 -48.55
CA THR A 14 -7.73 -23.12 -47.49
C THR A 14 -6.80 -22.06 -48.06
N PHE A 15 -7.32 -20.86 -48.31
CA PHE A 15 -6.48 -19.67 -48.53
C PHE A 15 -5.84 -19.28 -47.20
N LEU A 16 -4.51 -19.42 -47.11
CA LEU A 16 -3.68 -18.83 -46.06
C LEU A 16 -3.64 -17.30 -46.27
N LEU A 17 -4.56 -16.59 -45.62
CA LEU A 17 -4.43 -15.17 -45.36
C LEU A 17 -3.34 -14.99 -44.30
N ALA A 18 -2.15 -14.57 -44.75
CA ALA A 18 -1.12 -14.04 -43.88
C ALA A 18 -1.66 -12.73 -43.27
N ALA A 19 -2.21 -12.83 -42.06
CA ALA A 19 -2.45 -11.68 -41.21
C ALA A 19 -1.08 -11.16 -40.77
N ALA A 20 -0.62 -10.09 -41.42
CA ALA A 20 0.40 -9.24 -40.85
C ALA A 20 -0.16 -8.69 -39.54
N ALA A 21 0.22 -9.31 -38.42
CA ALA A 21 0.11 -8.71 -37.11
C ALA A 21 1.02 -7.49 -37.11
N GLY A 22 0.46 -6.35 -37.52
CA GLY A 22 1.04 -5.05 -37.23
C GLY A 22 1.05 -4.90 -35.72
N CYS A 23 2.18 -5.22 -35.09
CA CYS A 23 2.48 -4.71 -33.77
C CYS A 23 2.40 -3.18 -33.88
N SER A 24 1.33 -2.59 -33.38
CA SER A 24 1.35 -1.19 -32.98
C SER A 24 2.36 -1.09 -31.83
N ARG A 25 3.64 -0.90 -32.17
CA ARG A 25 4.61 -0.38 -31.22
C ARG A 25 4.02 0.93 -30.70
N ASN A 26 3.84 1.01 -29.40
CA ASN A 26 3.31 2.21 -28.77
C ASN A 26 4.36 3.31 -28.98
N VAL A 27 4.07 4.31 -29.83
CA VAL A 27 5.07 5.30 -30.27
C VAL A 27 5.68 6.06 -29.09
N GLN A 28 4.94 6.18 -27.97
CA GLN A 28 5.41 6.81 -26.73
C GLN A 28 6.50 6.01 -25.99
N THR A 29 6.48 4.67 -26.00
CA THR A 29 7.53 3.87 -25.34
C THR A 29 8.87 3.95 -26.07
N ASP A 30 8.87 4.16 -27.38
CA ASP A 30 10.12 4.22 -28.17
C ASP A 30 10.90 5.53 -27.93
N VAL A 31 10.28 6.57 -27.34
CA VAL A 31 10.94 7.85 -27.06
C VAL A 31 11.60 7.88 -25.68
N PHE A 32 10.99 7.25 -24.68
CA PHE A 32 11.53 7.15 -23.33
C PHE A 32 12.39 5.87 -23.20
N ASP A 33 13.53 5.85 -23.88
CA ASP A 33 14.38 4.67 -24.05
C ASP A 33 15.35 4.39 -22.89
N THR A 34 15.38 5.28 -21.89
CA THR A 34 16.33 5.22 -20.77
C THR A 34 15.57 5.05 -19.46
N VAL A 35 15.73 3.88 -18.84
CA VAL A 35 15.17 3.60 -17.51
C VAL A 35 16.07 4.25 -16.46
N TYR A 36 15.49 5.10 -15.61
CA TYR A 36 16.19 5.76 -14.52
C TYR A 36 15.99 5.05 -13.18
N TYR A 37 14.80 4.48 -12.97
CA TYR A 37 14.49 3.63 -11.84
C TYR A 37 13.51 2.55 -12.25
N GLU A 38 13.93 1.29 -12.09
CA GLU A 38 13.08 0.11 -12.20
C GLU A 38 12.87 -0.42 -10.77
N PRO A 39 11.63 -0.41 -10.26
CA PRO A 39 11.37 -0.89 -8.91
C PRO A 39 11.73 -2.37 -8.75
N GLU A 40 12.26 -2.73 -7.57
CA GLU A 40 12.61 -4.11 -7.23
C GLU A 40 11.39 -4.91 -6.73
N TYR A 41 10.41 -4.24 -6.12
CA TYR A 41 9.26 -4.85 -5.45
C TYR A 41 7.91 -4.33 -5.91
N ALA A 42 7.82 -3.04 -6.25
CA ALA A 42 6.59 -2.44 -6.77
C ALA A 42 6.36 -2.86 -8.22
N GLU A 43 5.13 -3.25 -8.55
CA GLU A 43 4.74 -3.61 -9.92
C GLU A 43 4.00 -2.45 -10.62
N GLY A 44 3.58 -1.43 -9.87
CA GLY A 44 2.66 -0.40 -10.36
C GLY A 44 3.29 0.87 -10.94
N PHE A 45 4.62 1.02 -10.96
CA PHE A 45 5.26 2.20 -11.56
C PHE A 45 6.62 1.94 -12.20
N GLU A 46 7.06 2.87 -13.05
CA GLU A 46 8.40 2.92 -13.65
C GLU A 46 8.81 4.39 -13.84
N ILE A 47 10.10 4.70 -13.66
CA ILE A 47 10.66 6.01 -14.00
C ILE A 47 11.61 5.88 -15.18
N ALA A 48 11.21 6.47 -16.30
CA ALA A 48 12.00 6.49 -17.53
C ALA A 48 12.27 7.93 -18.00
N GLY A 49 13.02 8.07 -19.07
CA GLY A 49 13.30 9.35 -19.69
C GLY A 49 13.97 9.20 -21.03
N MET A 50 14.28 10.32 -21.65
CA MET A 50 15.10 10.37 -22.85
C MET A 50 16.58 10.43 -22.46
N ARG A 51 17.45 9.83 -23.27
CA ARG A 51 18.90 9.98 -23.10
C ARG A 51 19.31 11.45 -23.08
N ASP A 52 20.18 11.81 -22.13
CA ASP A 52 20.73 13.17 -21.91
C ASP A 52 19.69 14.26 -21.57
N SER A 53 18.42 13.90 -21.32
CA SER A 53 17.38 14.82 -20.84
C SER A 53 17.43 14.97 -19.32
N LEU A 54 17.01 16.12 -18.80
CA LEU A 54 16.77 16.33 -17.38
C LEU A 54 15.34 15.92 -16.97
N SER A 55 14.41 15.90 -17.92
CA SER A 55 13.02 15.53 -17.71
C SER A 55 12.85 14.02 -17.59
N ARG A 56 11.83 13.63 -16.83
CA ARG A 56 11.50 12.22 -16.61
C ARG A 56 10.04 11.99 -16.93
N VAL A 57 9.71 10.75 -17.28
CA VAL A 57 8.34 10.27 -17.30
C VAL A 57 8.17 9.31 -16.14
N LEU A 58 7.18 9.56 -15.30
CA LEU A 58 6.68 8.57 -14.34
C LEU A 58 5.47 7.91 -14.98
N ARG A 59 5.60 6.61 -15.22
CA ARG A 59 4.52 5.77 -15.71
C ARG A 59 3.94 4.99 -14.54
N THR A 60 2.61 4.93 -14.47
CA THR A 60 1.88 4.14 -13.48
C THR A 60 0.91 3.22 -14.19
N VAL A 61 0.77 1.99 -13.69
CA VAL A 61 -0.13 0.95 -14.23
C VAL A 61 -0.92 0.34 -13.09
N HIS A 62 -2.04 -0.31 -13.42
CA HIS A 62 -2.94 -0.90 -12.42
C HIS A 62 -3.39 0.15 -11.40
N SER A 63 -3.96 1.25 -11.87
CA SER A 63 -4.23 2.42 -11.02
C SER A 63 -5.40 2.23 -10.03
N TRP A 64 -6.19 1.16 -10.21
CA TRP A 64 -7.28 0.74 -9.31
C TRP A 64 -7.59 -0.77 -9.44
N GLN A 65 -8.46 -1.29 -8.58
CA GLN A 65 -8.86 -2.71 -8.59
C GLN A 65 -9.63 -3.05 -9.88
N GLY A 66 -9.19 -4.09 -10.58
CA GLY A 66 -9.79 -4.52 -11.84
C GLY A 66 -9.50 -3.61 -13.03
N ASP A 67 -8.54 -2.69 -12.91
CA ASP A 67 -7.99 -1.94 -14.04
C ASP A 67 -7.38 -2.90 -15.09
N ASP A 68 -7.59 -2.61 -16.38
CA ASP A 68 -7.12 -3.45 -17.48
C ASP A 68 -5.60 -3.29 -17.74
N GLY A 69 -4.94 -2.47 -16.92
CA GLY A 69 -3.52 -2.17 -17.01
C GLY A 69 -3.20 -0.99 -17.91
N ALA A 70 -4.19 -0.12 -18.19
CA ALA A 70 -3.95 1.12 -18.89
C ALA A 70 -2.93 1.99 -18.13
N ALA A 71 -1.81 2.28 -18.78
CA ALA A 71 -0.79 3.14 -18.21
C ALA A 71 -1.27 4.60 -18.16
N THR A 72 -1.06 5.28 -17.04
CA THR A 72 -1.09 6.73 -16.98
C THR A 72 0.33 7.27 -16.85
N GLU A 73 0.60 8.39 -17.51
CA GLU A 73 1.94 8.97 -17.58
C GLU A 73 1.91 10.43 -17.17
N ILE A 74 2.92 10.84 -16.42
CA ILE A 74 3.24 12.24 -16.18
C ILE A 74 4.65 12.54 -16.65
N PHE A 75 4.80 13.57 -17.49
CA PHE A 75 6.08 14.12 -17.90
C PHE A 75 6.47 15.25 -16.95
N ILE A 76 7.58 15.07 -16.23
CA ILE A 76 8.15 16.04 -15.30
C ILE A 76 9.18 16.86 -16.08
N ALA A 77 8.76 18.03 -16.56
CA ALA A 77 9.55 18.92 -17.39
C ALA A 77 10.64 19.62 -16.56
N ARG A 78 11.92 19.46 -16.92
CA ARG A 78 13.04 20.10 -16.23
C ARG A 78 13.95 20.84 -17.21
N GLY A 79 14.59 21.91 -16.74
CA GLY A 79 15.50 22.70 -17.58
C GLY A 79 14.85 23.42 -18.75
N GLY A 80 13.52 23.60 -18.73
CA GLY A 80 12.75 24.19 -19.83
C GLY A 80 12.51 23.24 -21.01
N GLU A 81 12.82 21.95 -20.84
CA GLU A 81 12.48 20.92 -21.82
C GLU A 81 10.97 20.76 -21.93
N ARG A 82 10.50 20.36 -23.12
CA ARG A 82 9.08 20.14 -23.41
C ARG A 82 8.83 18.64 -23.58
N PRO A 83 7.60 18.17 -23.32
CA PRO A 83 7.24 16.81 -23.64
C PRO A 83 7.44 16.54 -25.15
N PRO A 84 7.79 15.30 -25.54
CA PRO A 84 7.90 14.93 -26.95
C PRO A 84 6.63 15.24 -27.75
N GLU A 85 6.78 15.49 -29.05
CA GLU A 85 5.64 15.68 -29.94
C GLU A 85 4.71 14.45 -29.90
N GLY A 86 3.41 14.68 -29.68
CA GLY A 86 2.42 13.61 -29.56
C GLY A 86 2.33 12.96 -28.17
N PHE A 87 3.02 13.47 -27.15
CA PHE A 87 2.79 13.06 -25.77
C PHE A 87 1.38 13.46 -25.31
N THR A 88 0.64 12.50 -24.73
CA THR A 88 -0.77 12.68 -24.33
C THR A 88 -0.99 12.55 -22.82
N GLY A 89 0.06 12.29 -22.05
CA GLY A 89 0.02 12.23 -20.60
C GLY A 89 -0.09 13.60 -19.93
N GLN A 90 -0.06 13.59 -18.60
CA GLN A 90 -0.01 14.82 -17.80
C GLN A 90 1.37 15.47 -17.92
N VAL A 91 1.46 16.79 -17.78
CA VAL A 91 2.73 17.52 -17.80
C VAL A 91 2.84 18.34 -16.53
N MET A 92 3.91 18.16 -15.77
CA MET A 92 4.24 18.93 -14.58
C MET A 92 5.53 19.71 -14.83
N GLU A 93 5.53 20.99 -14.48
CA GLU A 93 6.69 21.86 -14.64
C GLU A 93 7.57 21.82 -13.39
N GLY A 94 8.83 21.41 -13.56
CA GLY A 94 9.81 21.33 -12.50
C GLY A 94 9.51 20.28 -11.43
N SER A 95 10.19 20.41 -10.30
CA SER A 95 9.89 19.63 -9.10
C SER A 95 8.68 20.21 -8.40
N ALA A 96 7.78 19.37 -7.91
CA ALA A 96 6.59 19.86 -7.21
C ALA A 96 6.97 20.51 -5.87
N GLU A 97 6.45 21.71 -5.62
CA GLU A 97 6.59 22.49 -4.38
C GLU A 97 5.24 22.66 -3.64
N ARG A 98 4.14 22.44 -4.36
CA ARG A 98 2.75 22.54 -3.89
C ARG A 98 1.99 21.27 -4.22
N VAL A 99 2.06 20.30 -3.31
CA VAL A 99 1.44 18.98 -3.47
C VAL A 99 0.09 18.95 -2.77
N VAL A 100 -0.90 18.37 -3.45
CA VAL A 100 -2.17 17.96 -2.83
C VAL A 100 -2.14 16.44 -2.62
N ALA A 101 -2.32 15.99 -1.38
CA ALA A 101 -2.33 14.58 -1.03
C ALA A 101 -3.75 14.08 -0.74
N MET A 102 -4.32 13.26 -1.63
CA MET A 102 -5.67 12.71 -1.42
C MET A 102 -5.69 11.55 -0.42
N SER A 103 -4.56 10.90 -0.16
CA SER A 103 -4.40 9.84 0.85
C SER A 103 -3.38 10.24 1.91
N SER A 104 -3.61 9.83 3.16
CA SER A 104 -2.65 10.02 4.24
C SER A 104 -1.34 9.25 4.00
N SER A 105 -1.38 8.09 3.33
CA SER A 105 -0.19 7.33 2.95
C SER A 105 0.78 8.13 2.08
N HIS A 106 0.26 9.02 1.21
CA HIS A 106 1.10 9.91 0.41
C HIS A 106 1.90 10.86 1.32
N ILE A 107 1.27 11.38 2.37
CA ILE A 107 1.90 12.29 3.34
C ILE A 107 3.04 11.57 4.05
N ALA A 108 2.85 10.33 4.49
CA ALA A 108 3.90 9.56 5.14
C ALA A 108 5.12 9.34 4.23
N MET A 109 4.90 9.05 2.94
CA MET A 109 5.99 8.90 1.98
C MET A 109 6.74 10.21 1.72
N ILE A 110 6.02 11.34 1.62
CA ILE A 110 6.61 12.68 1.52
C ILE A 110 7.42 13.01 2.78
N ASP A 111 6.93 12.60 3.96
CA ASP A 111 7.56 12.84 5.25
C ASP A 111 8.86 12.05 5.44
N LEU A 112 8.89 10.80 5.00
CA LEU A 112 10.10 9.98 5.03
C LEU A 112 11.23 10.58 4.18
N VAL A 113 10.90 11.26 3.08
CA VAL A 113 11.88 12.02 2.31
C VAL A 113 12.04 13.47 2.77
N GLY A 114 11.47 13.84 3.92
CA GLY A 114 11.67 15.12 4.60
C GLY A 114 11.13 16.33 3.86
N GLU A 115 10.08 16.17 3.05
CA GLU A 115 9.51 17.23 2.21
C GLU A 115 8.06 17.59 2.59
N THR A 116 7.62 17.26 3.81
CA THR A 116 6.22 17.44 4.29
C THR A 116 5.71 18.86 4.17
N ALA A 117 6.61 19.86 4.25
CA ALA A 117 6.29 21.27 4.05
C ALA A 117 5.73 21.59 2.65
N ARG A 118 5.94 20.73 1.65
CA ARG A 118 5.41 20.87 0.29
C ARG A 118 3.95 20.42 0.16
N VAL A 119 3.42 19.68 1.14
CA VAL A 119 1.98 19.39 1.19
C VAL A 119 1.25 20.68 1.51
N LYS A 120 0.36 21.10 0.62
CA LYS A 120 -0.45 22.34 0.77
C LYS A 120 -1.94 22.07 0.88
N ALA A 121 -2.38 20.88 0.54
CA ALA A 121 -3.76 20.46 0.75
C ALA A 121 -3.87 18.95 0.97
N VAL A 122 -4.91 18.54 1.70
CA VAL A 122 -5.22 17.15 2.02
C VAL A 122 -6.72 16.88 1.90
N SER A 123 -7.09 15.60 1.92
CA SER A 123 -8.48 15.16 2.09
C SER A 123 -8.70 14.68 3.53
N GLY A 124 -9.49 15.42 4.32
CA GLY A 124 -9.85 15.05 5.69
C GLY A 124 -8.71 15.31 6.69
N LEU A 125 -8.43 16.58 6.96
CA LEU A 125 -7.31 17.04 7.77
C LEU A 125 -7.35 16.50 9.21
N GLU A 126 -8.54 16.28 9.77
CA GLU A 126 -8.74 15.70 11.10
C GLU A 126 -8.25 14.26 11.21
N PHE A 127 -8.20 13.53 10.09
CA PHE A 127 -7.77 12.13 10.04
C PHE A 127 -6.25 11.97 9.82
N ILE A 128 -5.49 13.06 9.70
CA ILE A 128 -4.05 13.02 9.47
C ILE A 128 -3.28 12.87 10.78
N SER A 129 -2.38 11.88 10.84
CA SER A 129 -1.57 11.53 12.00
C SER A 129 -0.20 12.22 12.02
N ASN A 130 0.30 12.65 10.86
CA ASN A 130 1.59 13.30 10.71
C ASN A 130 1.67 14.58 11.56
N SER A 131 2.71 14.69 12.40
CA SER A 131 2.85 15.79 13.34
C SER A 131 3.03 17.14 12.65
N HIS A 132 3.85 17.19 11.60
CA HIS A 132 4.08 18.43 10.85
C HIS A 132 2.78 18.98 10.26
N ILE A 133 1.96 18.14 9.62
CA ILE A 133 0.65 18.55 9.08
C ILE A 133 -0.28 19.07 10.18
N ARG A 134 -0.33 18.40 11.33
CA ARG A 134 -1.17 18.85 12.46
C ARG A 134 -0.70 20.16 13.08
N GLU A 135 0.60 20.33 13.24
CA GLU A 135 1.19 21.55 13.81
C GLU A 135 0.99 22.77 12.89
N HIS A 136 0.90 22.53 11.58
CA HIS A 136 0.70 23.55 10.56
C HIS A 136 -0.72 23.51 9.96
N SER A 137 -1.70 22.95 10.67
CA SER A 137 -3.05 22.71 10.13
C SER A 137 -3.76 23.99 9.65
N GLY A 138 -3.37 25.17 10.17
CA GLY A 138 -3.88 26.47 9.72
C GLY A 138 -3.37 26.92 8.34
N GLU A 139 -2.32 26.28 7.83
CA GLU A 139 -1.69 26.57 6.54
C GLU A 139 -2.01 25.52 5.46
N ILE A 140 -2.65 24.42 5.86
CA ILE A 140 -3.01 23.29 4.99
C ILE A 140 -4.49 23.39 4.64
N ALA A 141 -4.81 23.42 3.34
CA ALA A 141 -6.20 23.41 2.90
C ALA A 141 -6.79 21.99 3.02
N ASP A 142 -7.98 21.88 3.61
CA ASP A 142 -8.79 20.67 3.48
C ASP A 142 -9.76 20.83 2.31
N ILE A 143 -9.56 19.99 1.29
CA ILE A 143 -10.36 19.99 0.06
C ILE A 143 -11.45 18.93 0.08
N GLY A 144 -11.60 18.13 1.14
CA GLY A 144 -12.61 17.08 1.25
C GLY A 144 -12.30 15.83 0.40
N SER A 145 -13.21 14.86 0.45
CA SER A 145 -13.07 13.58 -0.24
C SER A 145 -13.24 13.69 -1.76
N GLU A 146 -12.77 12.68 -2.51
CA GLU A 146 -12.84 12.69 -3.97
C GLU A 146 -14.26 12.93 -4.54
N ALA A 147 -15.29 12.40 -3.86
CA ALA A 147 -16.68 12.54 -4.29
C ALA A 147 -17.27 13.94 -4.06
N GLY A 148 -16.66 14.74 -3.17
CA GLY A 148 -17.17 16.04 -2.72
C GLY A 148 -16.09 17.12 -2.68
N ALA A 149 -15.05 17.00 -3.51
CA ALA A 149 -13.88 17.85 -3.45
C ALA A 149 -14.22 19.33 -3.71
N ASP A 150 -13.67 20.22 -2.88
CA ASP A 150 -13.78 21.67 -3.00
C ASP A 150 -12.76 22.18 -4.04
N PHE A 151 -13.21 22.25 -5.30
CA PHE A 151 -12.37 22.68 -6.41
C PHE A 151 -12.00 24.18 -6.36
N GLU A 152 -12.76 25.02 -5.64
CA GLU A 152 -12.40 26.43 -5.45
C GLU A 152 -11.19 26.54 -4.52
N LYS A 153 -11.21 25.83 -3.39
CA LYS A 153 -10.04 25.73 -2.51
C LYS A 153 -8.85 25.09 -3.23
N LEU A 154 -9.07 24.01 -3.98
CA LEU A 154 -8.01 23.38 -4.74
C LEU A 154 -7.36 24.35 -5.74
N ALA A 155 -8.17 25.12 -6.48
CA ALA A 155 -7.65 26.13 -7.40
C ALA A 155 -6.90 27.26 -6.68
N ALA A 156 -7.37 27.69 -5.50
CA ALA A 156 -6.68 28.69 -4.67
C ALA A 156 -5.32 28.18 -4.17
N VAL A 157 -5.20 26.87 -3.93
CA VAL A 157 -3.92 26.21 -3.60
C VAL A 157 -2.95 26.23 -4.78
N ARG A 158 -3.38 26.41 -6.04
CA ARG A 158 -2.46 26.41 -7.22
C ARG A 158 -1.43 25.27 -7.14
N PRO A 159 -1.89 24.00 -7.07
CA PRO A 159 -0.98 22.88 -6.91
C PRO A 159 -0.15 22.63 -8.17
N ASP A 160 1.07 22.14 -7.98
CA ASP A 160 1.91 21.64 -9.08
C ASP A 160 1.46 20.22 -9.47
N VAL A 161 0.95 19.46 -8.49
CA VAL A 161 0.44 18.10 -8.70
C VAL A 161 -0.58 17.71 -7.63
N VAL A 162 -1.54 16.89 -8.04
CA VAL A 162 -2.45 16.17 -7.14
C VAL A 162 -2.10 14.68 -7.14
N LEU A 163 -1.81 14.13 -5.97
CA LEU A 163 -1.58 12.70 -5.79
C LEU A 163 -2.93 12.02 -5.53
N LEU A 164 -3.43 11.31 -6.52
CA LEU A 164 -4.70 10.57 -6.52
C LEU A 164 -4.49 9.11 -6.17
N TYR A 165 -5.58 8.44 -5.84
CA TYR A 165 -5.69 6.98 -5.83
C TYR A 165 -6.99 6.61 -6.54
N GLY A 166 -7.11 5.38 -7.03
CA GLY A 166 -8.40 4.83 -7.44
C GLY A 166 -8.89 3.78 -6.43
N ILE A 167 -10.12 3.29 -6.57
CA ILE A 167 -10.60 2.15 -5.77
C ILE A 167 -11.09 1.06 -6.71
N THR A 168 -12.25 1.27 -7.35
CA THR A 168 -12.85 0.37 -8.35
C THR A 168 -12.93 1.00 -9.74
N SER A 169 -12.46 2.23 -9.87
CA SER A 169 -12.43 3.03 -11.08
C SER A 169 -11.40 4.15 -10.92
N SER A 170 -11.16 4.89 -12.01
CA SER A 170 -10.47 6.18 -11.97
C SER A 170 -11.11 7.12 -10.94
N SER A 171 -10.30 8.03 -10.41
CA SER A 171 -10.75 9.07 -9.49
C SER A 171 -11.85 9.93 -10.14
N PRO A 172 -12.95 10.26 -9.44
CA PRO A 172 -13.97 11.17 -9.95
C PRO A 172 -13.43 12.60 -10.15
N MET A 173 -12.26 12.93 -9.59
CA MET A 173 -11.64 14.25 -9.74
C MET A 173 -10.96 14.45 -11.10
N GLU A 174 -10.62 13.36 -11.80
CA GLU A 174 -9.79 13.40 -13.01
C GLU A 174 -10.32 14.37 -14.07
N GLY A 175 -11.62 14.29 -14.39
CA GLY A 175 -12.22 15.14 -15.42
C GLY A 175 -12.08 16.64 -15.09
N ARG A 176 -12.32 17.00 -13.84
CA ARG A 176 -12.22 18.39 -13.39
C ARG A 176 -10.78 18.88 -13.29
N LEU A 177 -9.84 18.03 -12.89
CA LEU A 177 -8.40 18.35 -12.88
C LEU A 177 -7.90 18.64 -14.30
N ARG A 178 -8.31 17.82 -15.29
CA ARG A 178 -7.99 18.06 -16.71
C ARG A 178 -8.57 19.38 -17.22
N GLU A 179 -9.82 19.70 -16.87
CA GLU A 179 -10.44 20.99 -17.24
C GLU A 179 -9.71 22.20 -16.66
N LEU A 180 -9.18 22.07 -15.44
CA LEU A 180 -8.43 23.12 -14.75
C LEU A 180 -6.95 23.18 -15.16
N GLY A 181 -6.48 22.20 -15.96
CA GLY A 181 -5.07 22.08 -16.32
C GLY A 181 -4.16 21.78 -15.12
N ILE A 182 -4.69 21.12 -14.08
CA ILE A 182 -3.94 20.73 -12.88
C ILE A 182 -3.36 19.33 -13.09
N PRO A 183 -2.04 19.14 -13.04
CA PRO A 183 -1.43 17.82 -13.19
C PRO A 183 -1.79 16.89 -12.04
N PHE A 184 -1.87 15.59 -12.31
CA PHE A 184 -2.14 14.57 -11.30
C PHE A 184 -1.42 13.27 -11.61
N VAL A 185 -1.25 12.45 -10.56
CA VAL A 185 -0.60 11.13 -10.62
C VAL A 185 -1.39 10.16 -9.74
N TYR A 186 -1.61 8.94 -10.23
CA TYR A 186 -2.13 7.86 -9.40
C TYR A 186 -1.01 7.21 -8.60
N ILE A 187 -1.17 7.15 -7.28
CA ILE A 187 -0.30 6.36 -6.40
C ILE A 187 -1.04 5.07 -6.07
N GLY A 188 -0.46 3.95 -6.49
CA GLY A 188 -1.07 2.61 -6.44
C GLY A 188 -0.53 1.73 -5.32
N GLU A 189 0.07 2.30 -4.28
CA GLU A 189 0.79 1.56 -3.23
C GLU A 189 -0.12 0.60 -2.45
N TYR A 190 -1.42 0.86 -2.40
CA TYR A 190 -2.37 -0.01 -1.72
C TYR A 190 -2.68 -1.30 -2.49
N LEU A 191 -2.36 -1.35 -3.79
CA LEU A 191 -2.56 -2.51 -4.66
C LEU A 191 -1.35 -3.47 -4.65
N GLU A 192 -0.20 -2.99 -4.20
CA GLU A 192 1.01 -3.79 -4.13
C GLU A 192 0.83 -4.96 -3.15
N LYS A 193 1.10 -6.17 -3.66
CA LYS A 193 0.96 -7.41 -2.88
C LYS A 193 2.12 -7.61 -1.92
N ILE A 194 3.28 -7.01 -2.21
CA ILE A 194 4.50 -7.13 -1.43
C ILE A 194 4.61 -5.91 -0.50
N PRO A 195 4.82 -6.09 0.82
CA PRO A 195 4.95 -4.98 1.76
C PRO A 195 6.02 -3.96 1.37
N LEU A 196 7.18 -4.42 0.89
CA LEU A 196 8.23 -3.54 0.37
C LEU A 196 7.82 -2.82 -0.91
N GLY A 197 7.01 -3.43 -1.78
CA GLY A 197 6.46 -2.76 -2.96
C GLY A 197 5.61 -1.55 -2.57
N ARG A 198 4.81 -1.66 -1.50
CA ARG A 198 4.05 -0.51 -0.95
C ARG A 198 4.98 0.64 -0.54
N ALA A 199 6.08 0.33 0.16
CA ALA A 199 7.03 1.35 0.62
C ALA A 199 7.84 1.97 -0.52
N GLU A 200 8.11 1.20 -1.58
CA GLU A 200 8.91 1.64 -2.72
C GLU A 200 8.26 2.75 -3.55
N TRP A 201 6.93 2.90 -3.49
CA TRP A 201 6.21 4.04 -4.08
C TRP A 201 6.68 5.41 -3.57
N MET A 202 7.35 5.45 -2.41
CA MET A 202 8.06 6.64 -1.94
C MET A 202 9.09 7.15 -2.97
N VAL A 203 9.72 6.27 -3.75
CA VAL A 203 10.69 6.66 -4.80
C VAL A 203 9.99 7.40 -5.95
N ALA A 204 8.79 6.96 -6.35
CA ALA A 204 7.98 7.67 -7.34
C ALA A 204 7.60 9.08 -6.85
N ILE A 205 7.17 9.19 -5.59
CA ILE A 205 6.87 10.49 -4.97
C ILE A 205 8.14 11.35 -4.87
N ALA A 206 9.28 10.78 -4.49
CA ALA A 206 10.55 11.51 -4.43
C ALA A 206 10.99 12.03 -5.80
N GLU A 207 10.70 11.31 -6.90
CA GLU A 207 10.94 11.77 -8.26
C GLU A 207 10.05 12.99 -8.61
N ILE A 208 8.76 12.96 -8.24
CA ILE A 208 7.84 14.11 -8.39
C ILE A 208 8.37 15.34 -7.64
N LEU A 209 8.94 15.13 -6.45
CA LEU A 209 9.53 16.17 -5.61
C LEU A 209 10.95 16.60 -6.05
N GLY A 210 11.55 15.88 -7.01
CA GLY A 210 12.91 16.13 -7.49
C GLY A 210 14.02 15.75 -6.51
N CYS A 211 13.75 14.83 -5.59
CA CYS A 211 14.69 14.31 -4.59
C CYS A 211 14.81 12.77 -4.63
N ARG A 212 14.68 12.16 -5.83
CA ARG A 212 14.68 10.69 -6.03
C ARG A 212 15.80 9.95 -5.30
N GLU A 213 17.04 10.41 -5.39
CA GLU A 213 18.18 9.77 -4.72
C GLU A 213 17.98 9.67 -3.19
N LYS A 214 17.30 10.65 -2.58
CA LYS A 214 16.91 10.61 -1.16
C LYS A 214 15.82 9.55 -0.93
N GLY A 215 14.83 9.47 -1.81
CA GLY A 215 13.80 8.42 -1.79
C GLY A 215 14.40 7.02 -1.89
N GLU A 216 15.31 6.79 -2.83
CA GLU A 216 16.04 5.52 -2.99
C GLU A 216 16.86 5.17 -1.74
N ALA A 217 17.55 6.16 -1.16
CA ALA A 217 18.33 5.94 0.06
C ALA A 217 17.46 5.59 1.28
N GLU A 218 16.34 6.28 1.49
CA GLU A 218 15.41 5.97 2.59
C GLU A 218 14.72 4.62 2.38
N PHE A 219 14.30 4.31 1.14
CA PHE A 219 13.74 3.01 0.81
C PHE A 219 14.77 1.89 1.06
N GLY A 220 16.03 2.09 0.68
CA GLY A 220 17.12 1.14 0.94
C GLY A 220 17.27 0.80 2.42
N LYS A 221 17.19 1.79 3.31
CA LYS A 221 17.22 1.57 4.78
C LYS A 221 16.02 0.76 5.27
N ILE A 222 14.83 1.03 4.76
CA ILE A 222 13.59 0.30 5.12
C ILE A 222 13.70 -1.15 4.66
N ARG A 223 14.13 -1.38 3.42
CA ARG A 223 14.39 -2.71 2.86
C ARG A 223 15.39 -3.48 3.70
N GLU A 224 16.54 -2.90 4.02
CA GLU A 224 17.59 -3.56 4.82
C GLU A 224 17.08 -3.99 6.20
N ARG A 225 16.30 -3.14 6.88
CA ARG A 225 15.68 -3.49 8.17
C ARG A 225 14.66 -4.61 8.02
N TYR A 226 13.77 -4.51 7.02
CA TYR A 226 12.75 -5.52 6.75
C TYR A 226 13.37 -6.88 6.45
N ASP A 227 14.35 -6.94 5.54
CA ASP A 227 15.04 -8.17 5.15
C ASP A 227 15.82 -8.79 6.31
N SER A 228 16.42 -7.96 7.16
CA SER A 228 17.08 -8.43 8.39
C SER A 228 16.09 -9.09 9.34
N LEU A 229 14.91 -8.48 9.56
CA LEU A 229 13.85 -9.04 10.41
C LEU A 229 13.28 -10.34 9.83
N ALA A 230 12.91 -10.33 8.55
CA ALA A 230 12.37 -11.51 7.87
C ALA A 230 13.42 -12.65 7.80
N GLY A 231 14.69 -12.30 7.55
CA GLY A 231 15.82 -13.23 7.55
C GLY A 231 16.04 -13.86 8.93
N PHE A 232 16.01 -13.06 9.99
CA PHE A 232 16.06 -13.54 11.36
C PHE A 232 14.92 -14.51 11.65
N MET A 233 13.68 -14.20 11.27
CA MET A 233 12.54 -15.09 11.50
C MET A 233 12.66 -16.41 10.74
N ARG A 234 13.15 -16.39 9.49
CA ARG A 234 13.43 -17.63 8.73
C ARG A 234 14.44 -18.51 9.46
N GLN A 235 15.52 -17.93 9.98
CA GLN A 235 16.54 -18.68 10.75
C GLN A 235 15.99 -19.19 12.08
N TYR A 236 15.25 -18.35 12.80
CA TYR A 236 14.62 -18.68 14.08
C TYR A 236 13.70 -19.90 13.99
N LEU A 237 12.91 -19.98 12.91
CA LEU A 237 11.99 -21.09 12.67
C LEU A 237 12.72 -22.36 12.19
N ALA A 238 13.89 -22.23 11.56
CA ALA A 238 14.70 -23.35 11.08
C ALA A 238 15.64 -23.94 12.15
N GLY A 239 16.10 -23.13 13.12
CA GLY A 239 17.16 -23.45 14.08
C GLY A 239 16.80 -24.39 15.22
N THR A 240 15.89 -25.35 15.03
CA THR A 240 15.51 -26.33 16.06
C THR A 240 15.93 -27.73 15.66
N GLU A 241 16.90 -28.29 16.37
CA GLU A 241 17.20 -29.72 16.32
C GLU A 241 15.96 -30.49 16.80
N GLY A 242 15.30 -31.22 15.89
CA GLY A 242 14.27 -32.21 16.22
C GLY A 242 12.81 -31.76 16.19
N GLY A 243 12.47 -30.51 15.87
CA GLY A 243 11.06 -30.12 15.70
C GLY A 243 10.88 -28.66 15.31
N VAL A 244 10.31 -28.42 14.12
CA VAL A 244 9.91 -27.08 13.63
C VAL A 244 9.12 -26.36 14.71
N ARG A 245 9.55 -25.16 15.14
CA ARG A 245 8.72 -24.30 16.00
C ARG A 245 7.38 -24.06 15.29
N THR A 246 6.28 -24.33 15.97
CA THR A 246 4.93 -24.18 15.41
C THR A 246 4.68 -22.73 15.05
N ARG A 247 4.19 -22.50 13.83
CA ARG A 247 3.78 -21.17 13.38
C ARG A 247 2.35 -20.93 13.90
N PRO A 248 2.11 -19.91 14.73
CA PRO A 248 0.77 -19.63 15.21
C PRO A 248 -0.14 -19.20 14.06
N THR A 249 -1.40 -19.59 14.14
CA THR A 249 -2.45 -19.24 13.19
C THR A 249 -3.09 -17.90 13.53
N VAL A 250 -3.41 -17.10 12.52
CA VAL A 250 -3.84 -15.71 12.69
C VAL A 250 -5.10 -15.45 11.90
N MET A 251 -6.14 -14.97 12.60
CA MET A 251 -7.36 -14.42 12.02
C MET A 251 -7.24 -12.90 11.84
N LEU A 252 -7.88 -12.35 10.80
CA LEU A 252 -7.88 -10.92 10.47
C LEU A 252 -9.29 -10.34 10.46
N ASN A 253 -9.39 -9.03 10.67
CA ASN A 253 -10.60 -8.21 10.56
C ASN A 253 -11.66 -8.55 11.61
N ALA A 254 -12.85 -7.96 11.52
CA ALA A 254 -14.00 -8.31 12.36
C ALA A 254 -15.28 -8.31 11.49
N PRO A 255 -16.39 -8.91 11.95
CA PRO A 255 -17.63 -8.87 11.19
C PRO A 255 -18.14 -7.43 11.06
N TYR A 256 -18.73 -7.13 9.90
CA TYR A 256 -19.50 -5.93 9.61
C TYR A 256 -20.97 -6.34 9.40
N GLY A 257 -21.75 -6.28 10.48
CA GLY A 257 -23.08 -6.89 10.47
C GLY A 257 -22.96 -8.42 10.42
N ASP A 258 -23.57 -9.04 9.41
CA ASP A 258 -23.58 -10.50 9.23
C ASP A 258 -22.50 -11.00 8.27
N ILE A 259 -21.67 -10.10 7.73
CA ILE A 259 -20.64 -10.41 6.73
C ILE A 259 -19.27 -10.13 7.32
N TRP A 260 -18.31 -11.01 7.06
CA TRP A 260 -16.90 -10.78 7.37
C TRP A 260 -16.08 -10.77 6.09
N TYR A 261 -15.36 -9.67 5.82
CA TYR A 261 -14.54 -9.54 4.63
C TYR A 261 -13.13 -10.04 4.88
N MET A 262 -12.76 -11.11 4.16
CA MET A 262 -11.47 -11.78 4.31
C MET A 262 -10.50 -11.38 3.19
N PRO A 263 -9.33 -10.80 3.51
CA PRO A 263 -8.37 -10.40 2.51
C PRO A 263 -7.78 -11.62 1.77
N PRO A 264 -7.23 -11.41 0.55
CA PRO A 264 -6.52 -12.45 -0.20
C PRO A 264 -5.37 -13.08 0.59
N ALA A 265 -5.12 -14.36 0.33
CA ALA A 265 -4.05 -15.13 0.94
C ALA A 265 -2.66 -14.58 0.61
N GLU A 266 -2.53 -13.88 -0.53
CA GLU A 266 -1.31 -13.26 -1.01
C GLU A 266 -1.23 -11.75 -0.73
N SER A 267 -2.19 -11.20 0.03
CA SER A 267 -2.22 -9.78 0.41
C SER A 267 -0.98 -9.37 1.22
N ALA A 268 -0.64 -8.08 1.19
CA ALA A 268 0.51 -7.55 1.93
C ALA A 268 0.45 -7.88 3.43
N MET A 269 -0.74 -7.84 4.06
CA MET A 269 -0.91 -8.24 5.46
C MET A 269 -0.70 -9.74 5.69
N ALA A 270 -1.22 -10.60 4.80
CA ALA A 270 -0.98 -12.05 4.90
C ALA A 270 0.52 -12.39 4.73
N ARG A 271 1.25 -11.65 3.88
CA ARG A 271 2.71 -11.77 3.75
C ARG A 271 3.44 -11.29 5.01
N LEU A 272 3.06 -10.14 5.57
CA LEU A 272 3.61 -9.67 6.85
C LEU A 272 3.43 -10.71 7.96
N ILE A 273 2.25 -11.33 8.07
CA ILE A 273 1.99 -12.43 9.02
C ILE A 273 2.95 -13.60 8.76
N LYS A 274 3.11 -14.01 7.50
CA LYS A 274 4.01 -15.10 7.12
C LYS A 274 5.47 -14.79 7.46
N ASP A 275 5.93 -13.60 7.14
CA ASP A 275 7.31 -13.14 7.38
C ASP A 275 7.58 -12.93 8.87
N ALA A 276 6.56 -12.59 9.66
CA ALA A 276 6.58 -12.59 11.11
C ALA A 276 6.54 -14.00 11.74
N GLY A 277 6.61 -15.06 10.93
CA GLY A 277 6.70 -16.44 11.40
C GLY A 277 5.37 -17.08 11.80
N ALA A 278 4.24 -16.49 11.41
CA ALA A 278 2.91 -17.00 11.67
C ALA A 278 2.23 -17.48 10.36
N GLU A 279 0.97 -17.91 10.46
CA GLU A 279 0.17 -18.39 9.33
C GLU A 279 -1.20 -17.72 9.31
N TYR A 280 -1.51 -17.02 8.22
CA TYR A 280 -2.88 -16.53 8.00
C TYR A 280 -3.81 -17.72 7.77
N ILE A 281 -4.90 -17.78 8.56
CA ILE A 281 -5.76 -18.96 8.64
C ILE A 281 -6.66 -19.13 7.40
N TYR A 282 -7.06 -18.04 6.75
CA TYR A 282 -7.98 -18.09 5.61
C TYR A 282 -7.22 -18.08 4.28
N ARG A 283 -7.11 -19.25 3.65
CA ARG A 283 -6.29 -19.45 2.44
C ARG A 283 -7.06 -19.58 1.13
N GLU A 284 -8.39 -19.50 1.18
CA GLU A 284 -9.25 -19.81 0.02
C GLU A 284 -9.35 -18.66 -0.99
N ASN A 285 -9.01 -17.43 -0.60
CA ASN A 285 -9.14 -16.26 -1.46
C ASN A 285 -7.82 -15.97 -2.20
N HIS A 286 -7.79 -16.29 -3.49
CA HIS A 286 -6.68 -15.99 -4.41
C HIS A 286 -6.99 -14.83 -5.37
N THR A 287 -8.01 -14.03 -5.07
CA THR A 287 -8.39 -12.85 -5.87
C THR A 287 -7.60 -11.61 -5.45
N ASP A 288 -7.85 -10.47 -6.08
CA ASP A 288 -7.26 -9.17 -5.75
C ASP A 288 -8.10 -8.35 -4.75
N LYS A 289 -9.21 -8.90 -4.26
CA LYS A 289 -10.14 -8.22 -3.35
C LYS A 289 -10.56 -9.10 -2.17
N SER A 290 -11.08 -8.47 -1.12
CA SER A 290 -11.64 -9.21 0.01
C SER A 290 -12.92 -9.95 -0.38
N LEU A 291 -13.08 -11.18 0.10
CA LEU A 291 -14.28 -11.98 -0.13
C LEU A 291 -15.11 -12.09 1.16
N PRO A 292 -16.45 -12.00 1.05
CA PRO A 292 -17.32 -12.16 2.21
C PRO A 292 -17.38 -13.62 2.64
N ILE A 293 -17.33 -13.85 3.95
CA ILE A 293 -17.73 -15.11 4.60
C ILE A 293 -18.86 -14.83 5.59
N ASP A 294 -19.66 -15.85 5.89
CA ASP A 294 -20.71 -15.77 6.91
C ASP A 294 -20.15 -15.92 8.33
N PHE A 295 -21.03 -15.68 9.31
CA PHE A 295 -20.67 -15.75 10.72
C PHE A 295 -20.25 -17.17 11.16
N GLU A 296 -20.88 -18.22 10.64
CA GLU A 296 -20.56 -19.61 11.03
C GLU A 296 -19.14 -19.97 10.62
N LYS A 297 -18.78 -19.68 9.37
CA LYS A 297 -17.40 -19.87 8.88
C LYS A 297 -16.41 -19.01 9.64
N ALA A 298 -16.76 -17.75 9.92
CA ALA A 298 -15.90 -16.87 10.71
C ALA A 298 -15.69 -17.41 12.14
N PHE A 299 -16.73 -17.94 12.78
CA PHE A 299 -16.64 -18.55 14.10
C PHE A 299 -15.73 -19.77 14.13
N LEU A 300 -15.81 -20.64 13.12
CA LEU A 300 -14.91 -21.79 12.99
C LEU A 300 -13.45 -21.32 12.87
N LEU A 301 -13.17 -20.34 11.99
CA LEU A 301 -11.82 -19.79 11.82
C LEU A 301 -11.29 -19.13 13.09
N VAL A 302 -12.08 -18.30 13.78
CA VAL A 302 -11.66 -17.67 15.05
C VAL A 302 -11.45 -18.71 16.13
N SER A 303 -12.24 -19.79 16.16
CA SER A 303 -12.08 -20.87 17.14
C SER A 303 -10.80 -21.67 16.95
N GLU A 304 -10.30 -21.76 15.71
CA GLU A 304 -9.05 -22.43 15.37
C GLU A 304 -7.82 -21.51 15.44
N ALA A 305 -8.01 -20.19 15.45
CA ALA A 305 -6.93 -19.22 15.42
C ALA A 305 -6.25 -19.03 16.78
N ASP A 306 -4.92 -19.00 16.79
CA ASP A 306 -4.11 -18.66 17.97
C ASP A 306 -4.19 -17.17 18.29
N PHE A 307 -4.23 -16.31 17.26
CA PHE A 307 -4.32 -14.86 17.39
C PHE A 307 -5.42 -14.28 16.52
N TRP A 308 -5.99 -13.17 16.98
CA TRP A 308 -6.94 -12.36 16.21
C TRP A 308 -6.44 -10.93 16.08
N LEU A 309 -6.13 -10.52 14.85
CA LEU A 309 -5.63 -9.20 14.51
C LEU A 309 -6.69 -8.29 13.86
N ASN A 310 -6.57 -7.00 14.14
CA ASN A 310 -7.33 -5.91 13.53
C ASN A 310 -8.85 -6.10 13.62
N PRO A 311 -9.45 -6.26 14.82
CA PRO A 311 -10.89 -6.41 14.98
C PRO A 311 -11.66 -5.08 14.73
N GLY A 312 -11.29 -4.32 13.71
CA GLY A 312 -11.96 -3.09 13.30
C GLY A 312 -11.98 -2.03 14.40
N GLN A 313 -13.18 -1.51 14.70
CA GLN A 313 -13.38 -0.39 15.61
C GLN A 313 -13.29 -0.73 17.11
N PHE A 314 -13.17 -2.01 17.49
CA PHE A 314 -13.23 -2.40 18.89
C PHE A 314 -11.91 -2.07 19.61
N ALA A 315 -12.02 -1.38 20.74
CA ALA A 315 -10.89 -1.01 21.58
C ALA A 315 -10.65 -2.00 22.73
N THR A 316 -11.64 -2.83 23.06
CA THR A 316 -11.55 -3.84 24.14
C THR A 316 -12.22 -5.17 23.75
N ILE A 317 -11.83 -6.26 24.42
CA ILE A 317 -12.50 -7.57 24.24
C ILE A 317 -13.98 -7.46 24.64
N ARG A 318 -14.28 -6.69 25.68
CA ARG A 318 -15.66 -6.48 26.15
C ARG A 318 -16.55 -5.86 25.08
N GLU A 319 -16.07 -4.85 24.35
CA GLU A 319 -16.83 -4.26 23.26
C GLU A 319 -17.05 -5.25 22.11
N LEU A 320 -15.98 -5.94 21.71
CA LEU A 320 -16.01 -6.95 20.65
C LEU A 320 -17.04 -8.04 20.94
N THR A 321 -16.95 -8.65 22.13
CA THR A 321 -17.86 -9.73 22.58
C THR A 321 -19.25 -9.23 22.96
N GLY A 322 -19.39 -7.97 23.38
CA GLY A 322 -20.70 -7.35 23.59
C GLY A 322 -21.48 -7.19 22.28
N ARG A 323 -20.79 -6.85 21.19
CA ARG A 323 -21.39 -6.77 19.85
C ARG A 323 -21.57 -8.14 19.21
N TYR A 324 -20.62 -9.04 19.41
CA TYR A 324 -20.56 -10.37 18.81
C TYR A 324 -20.32 -11.45 19.88
N PRO A 325 -21.36 -11.79 20.68
CA PRO A 325 -21.22 -12.70 21.83
C PRO A 325 -20.81 -14.12 21.45
N GLY A 326 -21.04 -14.54 20.21
CA GLY A 326 -20.60 -15.85 19.73
C GLY A 326 -19.09 -16.06 19.83
N PHE A 327 -18.26 -15.01 19.77
CA PHE A 327 -16.80 -15.18 19.87
C PHE A 327 -16.26 -15.20 21.30
N ALA A 328 -17.09 -14.95 22.32
CA ALA A 328 -16.62 -14.84 23.71
C ALA A 328 -15.92 -16.10 24.24
N GLY A 329 -16.28 -17.28 23.72
CA GLY A 329 -15.70 -18.57 24.10
C GLY A 329 -14.54 -19.05 23.22
N THR A 330 -14.07 -18.24 22.26
CA THR A 330 -12.97 -18.64 21.37
C THR A 330 -11.61 -18.55 22.06
N GLY A 331 -10.66 -19.41 21.68
CA GLY A 331 -9.37 -19.54 22.37
C GLY A 331 -8.59 -18.22 22.42
N CYS A 332 -8.44 -17.54 21.29
CA CYS A 332 -7.74 -16.26 21.23
C CYS A 332 -8.41 -15.17 22.09
N VAL A 333 -9.73 -15.19 22.26
CA VAL A 333 -10.45 -14.23 23.13
C VAL A 333 -10.23 -14.57 24.61
N LEU A 334 -10.36 -15.83 24.99
CA LEU A 334 -10.16 -16.29 26.38
C LEU A 334 -8.72 -16.07 26.85
N GLU A 335 -7.74 -16.27 25.98
CA GLU A 335 -6.31 -16.05 26.25
C GLU A 335 -5.87 -14.58 26.07
N LYS A 336 -6.81 -13.70 25.72
CA LYS A 336 -6.57 -12.29 25.38
C LYS A 336 -5.55 -12.08 24.24
N LYS A 337 -5.42 -13.01 23.31
CA LYS A 337 -4.56 -12.90 22.11
C LYS A 337 -5.27 -12.15 20.97
N VAL A 338 -5.95 -11.05 21.32
CA VAL A 338 -6.62 -10.16 20.37
C VAL A 338 -5.85 -8.85 20.34
N TYR A 339 -5.40 -8.42 19.16
CA TYR A 339 -4.62 -7.19 18.99
C TYR A 339 -5.23 -6.32 17.91
N ASN A 340 -5.19 -5.01 18.11
CA ASN A 340 -5.68 -4.04 17.13
C ASN A 340 -4.60 -3.03 16.78
N CYS A 341 -4.57 -2.58 15.53
CA CYS A 341 -3.64 -1.59 15.01
C CYS A 341 -4.10 -0.16 15.37
N ASN A 342 -4.45 0.09 16.63
CA ASN A 342 -5.06 1.33 17.11
C ASN A 342 -4.22 2.05 18.18
N ARG A 343 -2.94 1.67 18.36
CA ARG A 343 -2.04 2.31 19.35
C ARG A 343 -1.84 3.80 19.07
N ARG A 344 -1.84 4.16 17.79
CA ARG A 344 -1.50 5.49 17.31
C ARG A 344 -2.67 6.10 16.55
N VAL A 345 -3.79 6.23 17.26
CA VAL A 345 -5.00 6.91 16.78
C VAL A 345 -5.06 8.31 17.37
N ASN A 346 -5.21 9.32 16.51
CA ASN A 346 -5.33 10.71 16.91
C ASN A 346 -6.76 11.01 17.42
N SER A 347 -6.98 12.21 17.97
CA SER A 347 -8.29 12.62 18.51
C SER A 347 -9.40 12.76 17.45
N GLY A 348 -9.05 12.93 16.17
CA GLY A 348 -9.98 12.96 15.04
C GLY A 348 -10.33 11.57 14.49
N GLY A 349 -9.75 10.50 15.04
CA GLY A 349 -9.93 9.13 14.54
C GLY A 349 -8.96 8.73 13.43
N GLY A 350 -8.04 9.61 13.05
CA GLY A 350 -6.93 9.30 12.15
C GLY A 350 -6.01 8.25 12.75
N ASN A 351 -5.57 7.27 11.95
CA ASN A 351 -4.80 6.14 12.42
C ASN A 351 -3.46 6.02 11.68
N ASP A 352 -2.37 6.16 12.44
CA ASP A 352 -1.01 6.15 11.90
C ASP A 352 -0.62 4.81 11.27
N PHE A 353 -1.25 3.70 11.67
CA PHE A 353 -1.05 2.41 11.00
C PHE A 353 -1.46 2.45 9.54
N TRP A 354 -2.55 3.14 9.20
CA TRP A 354 -3.01 3.28 7.82
C TRP A 354 -2.28 4.40 7.07
N GLU A 355 -1.68 5.35 7.79
CA GLU A 355 -0.89 6.44 7.23
C GLU A 355 0.58 6.03 6.98
N SER A 356 1.36 5.78 8.04
CA SER A 356 2.79 5.48 7.91
C SER A 356 3.09 3.98 7.76
N GLY A 357 2.21 3.10 8.21
CA GLY A 357 2.40 1.64 8.11
C GLY A 357 2.68 1.12 6.68
N PRO A 358 1.99 1.61 5.62
CA PRO A 358 2.31 1.24 4.23
C PRO A 358 3.74 1.59 3.81
N ALA A 359 4.30 2.68 4.33
CA ALA A 359 5.66 3.12 4.02
C ALA A 359 6.71 2.55 5.00
N ARG A 360 6.27 1.96 6.13
CA ARG A 360 7.12 1.36 7.18
C ARG A 360 6.76 -0.10 7.47
N PRO A 361 6.81 -0.99 6.46
CA PRO A 361 6.55 -2.41 6.65
C PRO A 361 7.55 -3.06 7.60
N ASP A 362 8.74 -2.49 7.77
CA ASP A 362 9.76 -2.90 8.75
C ASP A 362 9.25 -2.79 10.19
N LEU A 363 8.56 -1.69 10.53
CA LEU A 363 7.98 -1.50 11.86
C LEU A 363 6.78 -2.41 12.09
N VAL A 364 5.92 -2.57 11.09
CA VAL A 364 4.76 -3.49 11.16
C VAL A 364 5.23 -4.92 11.37
N LEU A 365 6.25 -5.36 10.61
CA LEU A 365 6.84 -6.69 10.77
C LEU A 365 7.44 -6.87 12.18
N GLY A 366 8.15 -5.86 12.68
CA GLY A 366 8.72 -5.88 14.03
C GLY A 366 7.66 -6.07 15.13
N ASP A 367 6.52 -5.40 15.03
CA ASP A 367 5.40 -5.58 15.96
C ASP A 367 4.82 -7.00 15.88
N LEU A 368 4.53 -7.47 14.67
CA LEU A 368 3.94 -8.80 14.47
C LEU A 368 4.85 -9.91 14.99
N MET A 369 6.17 -9.79 14.80
CA MET A 369 7.15 -10.71 15.38
C MET A 369 7.06 -10.77 16.90
N LYS A 370 6.95 -9.62 17.58
CA LYS A 370 6.81 -9.54 19.05
C LYS A 370 5.48 -10.12 19.53
N ILE A 371 4.40 -9.88 18.78
CA ILE A 371 3.06 -10.40 19.10
C ILE A 371 3.04 -11.92 19.01
N PHE A 372 3.56 -12.49 17.93
CA PHE A 372 3.44 -13.92 17.65
C PHE A 372 4.49 -14.77 18.37
N HIS A 373 5.65 -14.19 18.69
CA HIS A 373 6.78 -14.87 19.33
C HIS A 373 7.31 -14.03 20.51
N PRO A 374 6.50 -13.83 21.58
CA PRO A 374 6.87 -12.98 22.71
C PRO A 374 8.15 -13.44 23.44
N GLU A 375 8.53 -14.71 23.32
CA GLU A 375 9.79 -15.24 23.82
C GLU A 375 11.03 -14.58 23.18
N LEU A 376 10.89 -14.00 21.97
CA LEU A 376 11.95 -13.22 21.33
C LEU A 376 12.23 -11.91 22.08
N ALA A 377 11.24 -11.35 22.77
CA ALA A 377 11.40 -10.14 23.58
C ALA A 377 12.12 -10.44 24.90
N CYS A 378 11.81 -11.59 25.54
CA CYS A 378 12.51 -12.02 26.76
C CYS A 378 13.97 -12.46 26.52
N GLY A 379 14.37 -12.73 25.27
CA GLY A 379 15.72 -13.18 24.91
C GLY A 379 16.70 -12.09 24.43
N LYS A 380 16.28 -10.82 24.37
CA LYS A 380 17.02 -9.73 23.68
C LYS A 380 17.24 -8.46 24.52
N GLU A 381 17.68 -8.60 25.77
CA GLU A 381 18.52 -7.56 26.39
C GLU A 381 20.01 -7.65 25.98
N ALA A 382 20.39 -8.59 25.09
CA ALA A 382 21.81 -8.87 24.83
C ALA A 382 22.32 -8.72 23.37
N ALA A 383 21.49 -8.38 22.37
CA ALA A 383 21.95 -8.52 20.97
C ALA A 383 21.54 -7.43 19.95
N LEU A 384 20.85 -6.34 20.35
CA LEU A 384 20.50 -5.26 19.40
C LEU A 384 20.93 -3.85 19.83
N GLU A 385 21.56 -3.67 21.00
CA GLU A 385 21.99 -2.35 21.49
C GLU A 385 23.36 -1.87 20.98
N ASN A 386 24.13 -2.71 20.30
CA ASN A 386 25.40 -2.26 19.71
C ASN A 386 25.17 -1.77 18.27
N GLY A 387 24.64 -0.55 18.09
CA GLY A 387 24.66 0.02 16.75
C GLY A 387 24.06 1.40 16.48
N GLN A 388 23.23 2.00 17.32
CA GLN A 388 22.71 3.36 17.04
C GLN A 388 22.56 4.19 18.31
N GLU A 389 23.37 5.24 18.41
CA GLU A 389 23.14 6.38 19.30
C GLU A 389 21.74 6.95 19.03
N ARG A 390 20.97 7.14 20.10
CA ARG A 390 19.73 7.93 20.07
C ARG A 390 20.09 9.38 19.75
N THR A 391 19.85 9.82 18.52
CA THR A 391 19.59 11.23 18.25
C THR A 391 18.10 11.47 18.43
N GLY A 392 17.73 12.13 19.53
CA GLY A 392 16.35 12.48 19.85
C GLY A 392 15.80 13.58 18.94
N ASP A 393 14.57 13.41 18.49
CA ASP A 393 13.42 14.22 18.93
C ASP A 393 12.14 13.59 18.36
N GLY A 394 11.33 13.03 19.26
CA GLY A 394 10.01 12.47 19.00
C GLY A 394 9.28 12.36 20.34
N PRO A 395 7.95 12.62 20.40
CA PRO A 395 7.25 12.81 21.67
C PRO A 395 7.30 11.53 22.51
N GLY A 396 7.52 11.73 23.81
CA GLY A 396 7.87 10.71 24.79
C GLY A 396 6.98 9.47 24.78
N SER A 397 7.62 8.33 25.04
CA SER A 397 6.98 7.05 25.31
C SER A 397 5.96 7.19 26.44
N PRO A 398 4.69 6.83 26.25
CA PRO A 398 3.78 6.61 27.37
C PRO A 398 4.25 5.36 28.13
N ASP A 399 4.28 5.45 29.46
CA ASP A 399 4.68 4.38 30.37
C ASP A 399 3.91 3.06 30.11
N GLY A 400 4.64 1.93 30.16
CA GLY A 400 4.09 0.57 30.00
C GLY A 400 4.56 -0.19 28.74
N ASP A 401 5.67 0.22 28.15
CA ASP A 401 6.03 -0.12 26.76
C ASP A 401 6.32 -1.61 26.55
N ASP A 402 5.31 -2.33 26.03
CA ASP A 402 5.43 -3.62 25.34
C ASP A 402 6.30 -3.54 24.07
N GLY A 403 6.78 -2.32 23.74
CA GLY A 403 7.68 -2.04 22.64
C GLY A 403 6.99 -2.12 21.28
N LEU A 404 5.65 -2.20 21.24
CA LEU A 404 4.87 -2.21 20.00
C LEU A 404 4.69 -0.79 19.48
N TYR A 405 4.79 -0.62 18.17
CA TYR A 405 4.69 0.67 17.50
C TYR A 405 3.25 1.00 17.07
N TYR A 406 2.56 0.09 16.37
CA TYR A 406 1.20 0.27 15.84
C TYR A 406 0.13 -0.51 16.59
N TYR A 407 0.51 -1.63 17.22
CA TYR A 407 -0.46 -2.56 17.80
C TYR A 407 -0.65 -2.35 19.31
N MET A 408 -1.87 -2.61 19.77
CA MET A 408 -2.20 -2.81 21.18
C MET A 408 -2.93 -4.11 21.39
N LYS A 409 -2.64 -4.76 22.51
CA LYS A 409 -3.41 -5.89 23.00
C LYS A 409 -4.75 -5.38 23.54
N LEU A 410 -5.86 -6.04 23.17
CA LEU A 410 -7.16 -5.75 23.75
C LEU A 410 -7.28 -6.44 25.10
N GLU A 411 -7.68 -5.68 26.11
CA GLU A 411 -7.89 -6.15 27.49
C GLU A 411 -9.29 -6.70 27.77
#